data_AF-A0A2K3M7P1-F1
#
_entry.id   AF-A0A2K3M7P1-F1
#
_cell.length_a   1.000
_cell.length_b   1.000
_cell.length_c   1.000
_cell.angle_alpha   90.00
_cell.angle_beta   90.00
_cell.angle_gamma   90.00
#
_symmetry.space_group_name_H-M   'P 1'
#
loop_
_entity.id
_entity.type
_entity.pdbx_description
1 polymer ?
#
loop_
_entity_poly.entity_id
_entity_poly.type
_entity_poly.pdbx_seq_one_letter_code
_entity_poly.pdbx_strand_id
1 'polypeptide(L)'
;MFCTNVDYDHRALVIDGKRKVLISGSIHYPRSTPQMWPELIQKSKDGGLDVIETYVFWNLHEPVKGQVHTFSSAFQHCIVAIIRACLEWLI
;
A
#
# COMPACT_ATOMS: atom_id res chain seq x y z
N MET A 1 14.27 6.48 -4.47
CA MET A 1 14.67 7.31 -3.30
C MET A 1 13.49 7.31 -2.35
N PHE A 2 13.64 6.82 -1.13
CA PHE A 2 12.54 6.82 -0.16
C PHE A 2 12.29 8.23 0.35
N CYS A 3 11.03 8.61 0.54
CA CYS A 3 10.70 9.81 1.31
C CYS A 3 11.22 9.63 2.74
N THR A 4 11.83 10.68 3.29
CA THR A 4 12.43 10.64 4.64
C THR A 4 11.71 11.53 5.64
N ASN A 5 10.87 12.46 5.17
CA ASN A 5 10.08 13.32 6.05
C ASN A 5 8.69 13.63 5.47
N VAL A 6 7.65 13.43 6.29
CA VAL A 6 6.25 13.75 5.98
C VAL A 6 5.73 14.68 7.07
N ASP A 7 5.25 15.85 6.67
CA ASP A 7 4.65 16.86 7.53
C ASP A 7 3.35 17.38 6.89
N TYR A 8 2.69 18.36 7.50
CA TYR A 8 1.48 18.99 6.97
C TYR A 8 1.38 20.46 7.41
N ASP A 9 0.62 21.24 6.65
CA ASP A 9 0.18 22.56 7.07
C ASP A 9 -1.29 22.78 6.74
N HIS A 10 -1.78 24.01 6.93
CA HIS A 10 -3.17 24.38 6.69
C HIS A 10 -3.66 24.13 5.25
N ARG A 11 -2.76 23.82 4.30
CA ARG A 11 -3.08 23.65 2.88
C ARG A 11 -2.86 22.23 2.37
N ALA A 12 -1.79 21.55 2.76
CA ALA A 12 -1.43 20.26 2.16
C ALA A 12 -0.51 19.41 3.04
N LEU A 13 -0.38 18.14 2.66
CA LEU A 13 0.75 17.31 3.08
C LEU A 13 2.03 17.84 2.44
N VAL A 14 3.12 17.84 3.22
CA VAL A 14 4.45 18.27 2.82
C VAL A 14 5.36 17.03 2.83
N ILE A 15 5.75 16.58 1.63
CA ILE A 15 6.60 15.41 1.43
C ILE A 15 7.97 15.91 0.98
N ASP A 16 8.99 15.62 1.78
CA ASP A 16 10.37 16.09 1.57
C ASP A 16 10.44 17.61 1.27
N GLY A 17 9.72 18.41 2.07
CA GLY A 17 9.68 19.86 1.95
C GLY A 17 8.80 20.40 0.82
N LYS A 18 8.13 19.56 0.04
CA LYS A 18 7.24 19.96 -1.07
C LYS A 18 5.78 19.66 -0.74
N ARG A 19 4.94 20.69 -0.78
CA ARG A 19 3.47 20.52 -0.70
C ARG A 19 2.99 19.67 -1.88
N LYS A 20 2.16 18.67 -1.59
CA LYS A 20 1.53 17.82 -2.60
C LYS A 20 0.03 17.72 -2.39
N VAL A 21 -0.72 17.81 -3.48
CA VAL A 21 -2.09 17.31 -3.55
C VAL A 21 -1.95 15.85 -3.99
N LEU A 22 -2.25 14.91 -3.10
CA LEU A 22 -2.10 13.49 -3.37
C LEU A 22 -3.43 12.92 -3.87
N ILE A 23 -3.39 12.22 -5.00
CA ILE A 23 -4.53 11.46 -5.50
C ILE A 23 -4.35 10.00 -5.06
N SER A 24 -5.26 9.52 -4.20
CA SER A 24 -5.20 8.18 -3.63
C SER A 24 -6.27 7.27 -4.20
N GLY A 25 -5.97 5.98 -4.34
CA GLY A 25 -6.94 4.95 -4.69
C GLY A 25 -6.77 3.68 -3.87
N SER A 26 -7.88 3.01 -3.54
CA SER A 26 -7.85 1.85 -2.65
C SER A 26 -7.59 0.54 -3.39
N ILE A 27 -6.60 -0.24 -2.94
CA ILE A 27 -6.38 -1.63 -3.35
C ILE A 27 -6.32 -2.50 -2.10
N HIS A 28 -7.34 -3.30 -1.86
CA HIS A 28 -7.37 -4.24 -0.73
C HIS A 28 -6.66 -5.53 -1.10
N TYR A 29 -5.43 -5.71 -0.61
CA TYR A 29 -4.54 -6.81 -1.00
C TYR A 29 -5.16 -8.22 -0.89
N PRO A 30 -6.03 -8.57 0.08
CA PRO A 30 -6.63 -9.90 0.13
C PRO A 30 -7.70 -10.12 -0.94
N ARG A 31 -8.16 -9.08 -1.64
CA ARG A 31 -9.23 -9.16 -2.66
C ARG A 31 -8.70 -9.39 -4.07
N SER A 32 -7.39 -9.57 -4.22
CA SER A 32 -6.71 -9.96 -5.45
C SER A 32 -5.52 -10.86 -5.13
N THR A 33 -5.02 -11.61 -6.10
CA THR A 33 -3.87 -12.49 -5.88
C THR A 33 -2.55 -11.71 -6.00
N PRO A 34 -1.45 -12.19 -5.39
CA PRO A 34 -0.13 -11.57 -5.55
C PRO A 34 0.30 -11.38 -7.01
N GLN A 35 -0.11 -12.28 -7.91
CA GLN A 35 0.18 -12.20 -9.35
C GLN A 35 -0.56 -11.05 -10.05
N MET A 36 -1.70 -10.62 -9.51
CA MET A 36 -2.46 -9.49 -10.04
C MET A 36 -1.93 -8.14 -9.57
N TRP A 37 -1.25 -8.08 -8.43
CA TRP A 37 -0.85 -6.80 -7.82
C TRP A 37 0.03 -5.92 -8.71
N PRO A 38 1.04 -6.43 -9.44
CA PRO A 38 1.84 -5.58 -10.33
C PRO A 38 1.00 -4.89 -11.39
N GLU A 39 0.07 -5.61 -12.03
CA GLU A 39 -0.82 -5.03 -13.04
C GLU A 39 -1.80 -4.01 -12.45
N LEU A 40 -2.37 -4.30 -11.27
CA LEU A 40 -3.27 -3.37 -10.59
C LEU A 40 -2.55 -2.07 -10.21
N ILE A 41 -1.35 -2.17 -9.64
CA ILE A 41 -0.55 -1.00 -9.25
C ILE A 41 -0.11 -0.22 -10.49
N GLN A 42 0.29 -0.90 -11.57
CA GLN A 42 0.67 -0.23 -12.81
C GLN A 42 -0.51 0.55 -13.42
N LYS A 43 -1.70 -0.06 -13.49
CA LYS A 43 -2.90 0.64 -13.98
C LYS A 43 -3.28 1.83 -13.10
N SER A 44 -3.10 1.71 -11.79
CA SER A 44 -3.29 2.83 -10.86
C SER A 44 -2.31 3.98 -11.12
N LYS A 45 -1.03 3.67 -11.36
CA LYS A 45 -0.01 4.66 -11.74
C LYS A 45 -0.34 5.34 -13.07
N ASP A 46 -0.68 4.55 -14.08
CA ASP A 46 -1.07 5.04 -15.42
C ASP A 46 -2.36 5.89 -15.35
N GLY A 47 -3.23 5.58 -14.38
CA GLY A 47 -4.43 6.37 -14.05
C GLY A 47 -4.16 7.65 -13.28
N GLY A 48 -2.91 7.95 -12.92
CA GLY A 48 -2.50 9.18 -12.25
C GLY A 48 -2.61 9.16 -10.72
N LEU A 49 -2.65 7.97 -10.10
CA LEU A 49 -2.60 7.88 -8.64
C LEU A 49 -1.18 8.09 -8.09
N ASP A 50 -1.08 8.92 -7.06
CA ASP A 50 0.15 9.13 -6.28
C ASP A 50 0.28 8.12 -5.13
N VAL A 51 -0.85 7.61 -4.63
CA VAL A 51 -0.93 6.81 -3.41
C VAL A 51 -1.87 5.62 -3.60
N ILE A 52 -1.45 4.47 -3.09
CA ILE A 52 -2.33 3.32 -2.87
C ILE A 52 -2.70 3.26 -1.39
N GLU A 53 -4.00 3.20 -1.12
CA GLU A 53 -4.54 3.01 0.23
C GLU A 53 -5.04 1.57 0.42
N THR A 54 -4.82 1.00 1.60
CA THR A 54 -5.31 -0.34 1.92
C THR A 54 -5.62 -0.52 3.39
N TYR A 55 -6.72 -1.22 3.71
CA TYR A 55 -6.99 -1.67 5.07
C TYR A 55 -6.13 -2.88 5.45
N VAL A 56 -5.87 -3.01 6.75
CA VAL A 56 -5.36 -4.26 7.33
C VAL A 56 -6.52 -5.12 7.82
N PHE A 57 -6.66 -6.30 7.23
CA PHE A 57 -7.75 -7.23 7.55
C PHE A 57 -7.35 -8.14 8.70
N TRP A 58 -7.42 -7.64 9.94
CA TRP A 58 -6.93 -8.35 11.14
C TRP A 58 -7.51 -9.76 11.29
N ASN A 59 -8.79 -9.96 11.00
CA ASN A 59 -9.45 -11.26 11.03
C ASN A 59 -8.82 -12.32 10.10
N LEU A 60 -8.17 -11.89 9.01
CA LEU A 60 -7.44 -12.79 8.11
C LEU A 60 -6.03 -13.12 8.62
N HIS A 61 -5.49 -12.26 9.48
CA HIS A 61 -4.15 -12.41 10.07
C HIS A 61 -4.19 -13.15 11.41
N GLU A 62 -5.25 -13.00 12.20
CA GLU A 62 -5.47 -13.67 13.48
C GLU A 62 -6.92 -14.22 13.54
N PRO A 63 -7.23 -15.31 12.81
CA PRO A 63 -8.55 -15.93 12.85
C PRO A 63 -8.81 -16.64 14.19
N VAL A 64 -7.75 -17.06 14.88
CA VAL A 64 -7.80 -17.63 16.24
C VAL A 64 -6.92 -16.78 17.14
N LYS A 65 -7.46 -16.34 18.27
CA LYS A 65 -6.76 -15.49 19.24
C LYS A 65 -5.40 -16.09 19.62
N GLY A 66 -4.33 -15.31 19.47
CA GLY A 66 -2.95 -15.69 19.71
C GLY A 66 -2.27 -16.44 18.56
N GLN A 67 -2.98 -16.75 17.47
CA GLN A 67 -2.43 -17.45 16.30
C GLN A 67 -2.35 -16.49 15.11
N VAL A 68 -1.24 -15.76 15.03
CA VAL A 68 -0.96 -14.87 13.91
C VAL A 68 -0.39 -15.68 12.75
N HIS A 69 -1.06 -15.66 11.60
CA HIS A 69 -0.49 -16.16 10.35
C HIS A 69 0.64 -15.21 9.91
N THR A 70 1.89 -15.64 10.07
CA THR A 70 3.06 -14.82 9.77
C THR A 70 3.09 -14.40 8.29
N PHE A 71 3.52 -13.15 8.06
CA PHE A 71 3.73 -12.42 6.81
C PHE A 71 4.71 -13.08 5.81
N SER A 72 4.49 -14.33 5.45
CA SER A 72 5.24 -15.03 4.41
C SER A 72 4.83 -14.50 3.04
N SER A 73 5.81 -14.14 2.20
CA SER A 73 5.61 -13.59 0.85
C SER A 73 4.90 -14.53 -0.12
N ALA A 74 4.70 -15.80 0.25
CA ALA A 74 3.94 -16.78 -0.52
C ALA A 74 2.42 -16.69 -0.29
N PHE A 75 1.94 -15.93 0.70
CA PHE A 75 0.53 -15.83 1.04
C PHE A 75 -0.09 -14.51 0.57
N GLN A 76 -1.27 -14.60 -0.05
CA GLN A 76 -2.12 -13.48 -0.46
C GLN A 76 -2.43 -12.49 0.66
N HIS A 77 -2.27 -12.90 1.93
CA HIS A 77 -2.57 -12.06 3.09
C HIS A 77 -1.35 -11.27 3.59
N CYS A 78 -0.19 -11.31 2.94
CA CYS A 78 1.00 -10.63 3.44
C CYS A 78 0.95 -9.10 3.21
N ILE A 79 0.72 -8.33 4.27
CA ILE A 79 0.77 -6.84 4.23
C ILE A 79 2.13 -6.30 3.78
N VAL A 80 3.22 -6.98 4.15
CA VAL A 80 4.58 -6.55 3.77
C VAL A 80 4.79 -6.68 2.27
N ALA A 81 4.21 -7.72 1.65
CA ALA A 81 4.36 -7.97 0.22
C ALA A 81 3.66 -6.88 -0.62
N ILE A 82 2.46 -6.44 -0.24
CA ILE A 82 1.80 -5.34 -0.96
C ILE A 82 2.52 -4.00 -0.78
N ILE A 83 3.04 -3.70 0.42
CA ILE A 83 3.82 -2.46 0.65
C ILE A 83 5.07 -2.46 -0.24
N ARG A 84 5.79 -3.59 -0.32
CA ARG A 84 6.96 -3.72 -1.21
C ARG A 84 6.58 -3.59 -2.68
N ALA A 85 5.50 -4.23 -3.11
CA ALA A 85 5.00 -4.08 -4.47
C ALA A 85 4.68 -2.60 -4.79
N CYS A 86 4.01 -1.87 -3.88
CA CYS A 86 3.76 -0.44 -4.09
C CYS A 86 5.08 0.36 -4.22
N LEU A 87 6.09 0.06 -3.41
CA LEU A 87 7.41 0.71 -3.49
C LEU A 87 8.15 0.43 -4.81
N GLU A 88 7.95 -0.75 -5.40
CA GLU A 88 8.59 -1.16 -6.66
C GLU A 88 7.86 -0.63 -7.90
N TRP A 89 6.53 -0.60 -7.87
CA TRP A 89 5.71 -0.41 -9.08
C TRP A 89 5.03 0.97 -9.14
N LEU A 90 4.74 1.61 -7.99
CA LEU A 90 4.10 2.93 -7.97
C LEU A 90 5.11 4.08 -8.11
N ILE A 91 6.33 3.91 -7.58
CA ILE A 91 7.39 4.93 -7.56
C ILE A 91 8.33 4.70 -8.75
#